data_AF-A0A2E1ND00-F1
#
_entry.id   AF-A0A2E1ND00-F1
#
_cell.length_a   1.000
_cell.length_b   1.000
_cell.length_c   1.000
_cell.angle_alpha   90.00
_cell.angle_beta   90.00
_cell.angle_gamma   90.00
#
_symmetry.space_group_name_H-M   'P 1'
#
loop_
_entity.id
_entity.type
_entity.pdbx_description
1 polymer ?
#
loop_
_entity_poly.entity_id
_entity_poly.type
_entity_poly.pdbx_seq_one_letter_code
_entity_poly.pdbx_strand_id
1 'polypeptide(L)'
;MVNYFSENQMLRGGLMARSNKKGRPESFHAEYFSHSVHEKDELMVMYRKYKYEGYTAYFRLLEQVAKADFHRLELGNETQEKIFQINMDVRQEVIDFLIKILLQMGLMNADQWEKNKTIYLDKFASDFKKLWYDRGKTVPDADGRFIDLSSKGIKDNKVSSTGKGYNRIENNKVNNNTNNTEQESNNDLLSVDEYKKLFPNKNVDKSIDKYFDYHPKPSHASLMKWLENEEAKRLKDFKTNPKGYIYAWCSKCGKRAFPNNMAHVRKGSECCGVEYLDRLPKN
;
A
#
# COMPACT_ATOMS: atom_id res chain seq x y z
N MET A 1 -2.63 69.73 -20.70
CA MET A 1 -2.95 70.61 -19.56
C MET A 1 -3.82 69.82 -18.60
N VAL A 2 -3.23 69.31 -17.50
CA VAL A 2 -3.39 69.77 -16.10
C VAL A 2 -4.86 69.73 -15.61
N ASN A 3 -5.22 69.10 -14.48
CA ASN A 3 -4.70 69.36 -13.14
C ASN A 3 -5.14 68.30 -12.08
N TYR A 4 -4.23 68.06 -11.13
CA TYR A 4 -4.30 67.81 -9.66
C TYR A 4 -5.55 67.18 -8.98
N PHE A 5 -5.53 66.60 -7.77
CA PHE A 5 -4.69 66.58 -6.55
C PHE A 5 -4.93 65.18 -5.90
N SER A 6 -4.04 64.59 -5.11
CA SER A 6 -3.96 64.86 -3.67
C SER A 6 -2.92 63.92 -3.04
N GLU A 7 -1.88 64.50 -2.44
CA GLU A 7 -1.07 63.84 -1.40
C GLU A 7 -1.95 63.49 -0.20
N ASN A 8 -1.72 62.34 0.42
CA ASN A 8 -1.67 62.29 1.88
C ASN A 8 -0.99 61.02 2.41
N GLN A 9 0.00 61.29 3.28
CA GLN A 9 0.40 60.54 4.47
C GLN A 9 1.40 59.38 4.34
N MET A 10 2.61 59.70 4.79
CA MET A 10 3.62 58.78 5.26
C MET A 10 3.22 58.09 6.59
N LEU A 11 3.92 56.97 6.86
CA LEU A 11 4.19 56.33 8.16
C LEU A 11 3.08 55.48 8.81
N ARG A 12 3.08 54.17 8.51
CA ARG A 12 3.04 53.12 9.55
C ARG A 12 3.95 51.96 9.16
N GLY A 13 4.98 51.73 9.97
CA GLY A 13 5.79 50.52 9.92
C GLY A 13 4.91 49.30 10.18
N GLY A 14 4.60 48.57 9.11
CA GLY A 14 4.11 47.20 9.19
C GLY A 14 5.28 46.28 8.90
N LEU A 15 5.54 45.33 9.80
CA LEU A 15 6.45 44.22 9.54
C LEU A 15 6.13 43.66 8.14
N MET A 16 7.05 43.80 7.19
CA MET A 16 7.01 42.97 6.01
C MET A 16 7.26 41.55 6.50
N ALA A 17 6.17 40.79 6.65
CA ALA A 17 6.22 39.37 6.88
C ALA A 17 7.20 38.81 5.85
N ARG A 18 8.32 38.26 6.32
CA ARG A 18 9.25 37.51 5.48
C ARG A 18 8.40 36.49 4.75
N SER A 19 8.23 36.66 3.44
CA SER A 19 7.71 35.60 2.60
C SER A 19 8.67 34.43 2.78
N ASN A 20 8.25 33.42 3.55
CA ASN A 20 8.98 32.16 3.62
C ASN A 20 9.22 31.74 2.18
N LYS A 21 10.49 31.56 1.80
CA LYS A 21 10.87 31.10 0.46
C LYS A 21 10.01 29.88 0.16
N LYS A 22 9.01 30.03 -0.72
CA LYS A 22 8.19 28.91 -1.16
C LYS A 22 9.15 27.97 -1.87
N GLY A 23 9.40 26.80 -1.30
CA GLY A 23 10.17 25.75 -1.97
C GLY A 23 9.52 25.35 -3.29
N ARG A 24 10.17 24.47 -4.06
CA ARG A 24 9.57 23.87 -5.26
C ARG A 24 8.18 23.32 -4.88
N PRO A 25 7.13 23.60 -5.69
CA PRO A 25 5.81 23.02 -5.47
C PRO A 25 5.88 21.51 -5.31
N GLU A 26 4.99 20.97 -4.48
CA GLU A 26 4.90 19.53 -4.30
C GLU A 26 4.48 18.85 -5.62
N SER A 27 5.09 17.70 -5.91
CA SER A 27 4.77 16.88 -7.09
C SER A 27 3.85 15.72 -6.68
N PHE A 28 2.77 15.52 -7.44
CA PHE A 28 1.76 14.48 -7.22
C PHE A 28 1.71 13.45 -8.37
N HIS A 29 2.64 13.54 -9.32
CA HIS A 29 2.79 12.62 -10.45
C HIS A 29 4.07 11.80 -10.31
N ALA A 30 4.29 10.82 -11.19
CA ALA A 30 5.53 10.07 -11.32
C ALA A 30 6.28 10.49 -12.59
N GLU A 31 7.60 10.73 -12.45
CA GLU A 31 8.48 11.03 -13.59
C GLU A 31 8.95 9.75 -14.31
N TYR A 32 8.84 8.58 -13.66
CA TYR A 32 9.32 7.29 -14.16
C TYR A 32 8.48 6.13 -13.63
N PHE A 33 8.29 5.10 -14.45
CA PHE A 33 7.81 3.78 -14.02
C PHE A 33 8.57 2.66 -14.76
N SER A 34 8.78 1.53 -14.07
CA SER A 34 9.46 0.37 -14.65
C SER A 34 8.53 -0.42 -15.56
N HIS A 35 9.07 -0.94 -16.66
CA HIS A 35 8.37 -1.84 -17.55
C HIS A 35 8.66 -3.28 -17.12
N SER A 36 7.60 -4.07 -16.86
CA SER A 36 7.77 -5.51 -16.61
C SER A 36 8.14 -6.23 -17.91
N VAL A 37 9.07 -7.16 -17.82
CA VAL A 37 9.43 -8.06 -18.93
C VAL A 37 8.41 -9.18 -19.14
N HIS A 38 7.53 -9.41 -18.15
CA HIS A 38 6.48 -10.40 -18.26
C HIS A 38 5.30 -9.83 -19.06
N GLU A 39 4.84 -10.61 -20.03
CA GLU A 39 3.66 -10.25 -20.83
C GLU A 39 2.42 -10.23 -19.93
N LYS A 40 1.68 -9.12 -19.97
CA LYS A 40 0.37 -8.99 -19.32
C LYS A 40 -0.71 -9.34 -20.32
N ASP A 41 -1.79 -9.98 -19.86
CA ASP A 41 -2.87 -10.46 -20.73
C ASP A 41 -3.49 -9.34 -21.55
N GLU A 42 -3.71 -8.16 -20.96
CA GLU A 42 -4.28 -7.01 -21.67
C GLU A 42 -3.34 -6.49 -22.77
N LEU A 43 -2.03 -6.46 -22.51
CA LEU A 43 -1.02 -6.09 -23.49
C LEU A 43 -0.95 -7.13 -24.61
N MET A 44 -1.03 -8.42 -24.26
CA MET A 44 -1.04 -9.51 -25.24
C MET A 44 -2.24 -9.39 -26.18
N VAL A 45 -3.44 -9.11 -25.65
CA VAL A 45 -4.66 -8.90 -26.46
C VAL A 45 -4.50 -7.72 -27.42
N MET A 46 -4.00 -6.57 -26.92
CA MET A 46 -3.73 -5.39 -27.74
C MET A 46 -2.73 -5.70 -28.85
N TYR A 47 -1.61 -6.34 -28.52
CA TYR A 47 -0.55 -6.67 -29.47
C TYR A 47 -1.02 -7.68 -30.52
N ARG A 48 -1.80 -8.70 -30.14
CA ARG A 48 -2.30 -9.69 -31.10
C ARG A 48 -3.21 -9.06 -32.14
N LYS A 49 -4.08 -8.12 -31.72
CA LYS A 49 -5.06 -7.45 -32.57
C LYS A 49 -4.49 -6.28 -33.37
N TYR A 50 -3.74 -5.38 -32.74
CA TYR A 50 -3.27 -4.12 -33.34
C TYR A 50 -1.74 -4.03 -33.48
N LYS A 51 -1.00 -5.11 -33.21
CA LYS A 51 0.46 -5.18 -33.36
C LYS A 51 1.17 -4.06 -32.60
N TYR A 52 2.08 -3.35 -33.26
CA TYR A 52 2.87 -2.27 -32.68
C TYR A 52 1.99 -1.15 -32.12
N GLU A 53 0.87 -0.84 -32.78
CA GLU A 53 0.00 0.25 -32.37
C GLU A 53 -0.74 -0.08 -31.07
N GLY A 54 -1.13 -1.35 -30.88
CA GLY A 54 -1.70 -1.83 -29.62
C GLY A 54 -0.70 -1.78 -28.46
N TYR A 55 0.56 -2.12 -28.74
CA TYR A 55 1.66 -1.97 -27.77
C TYR A 55 1.87 -0.50 -27.39
N THR A 56 1.95 0.38 -28.39
CA THR A 56 2.12 1.83 -28.20
C THR A 56 0.97 2.41 -27.38
N ALA A 57 -0.28 2.06 -27.70
CA ALA A 57 -1.45 2.54 -26.99
C ALA A 57 -1.40 2.18 -25.49
N TYR A 58 -1.06 0.93 -25.17
CA TYR A 58 -0.99 0.48 -23.78
C TYR A 58 0.03 1.28 -22.97
N PHE A 59 1.27 1.40 -23.46
CA PHE A 59 2.32 2.11 -22.71
C PHE A 59 2.12 3.63 -22.67
N ARG A 60 1.60 4.25 -23.74
CA ARG A 60 1.27 5.67 -23.70
C ARG A 60 0.14 5.99 -22.73
N LEU A 61 -0.84 5.10 -22.58
CA LEU A 61 -1.85 5.24 -21.54
C LEU A 61 -1.20 5.23 -20.15
N LEU A 62 -0.33 4.25 -19.87
CA LEU A 62 0.37 4.17 -18.59
C LEU A 62 1.24 5.41 -18.32
N GLU A 63 1.91 5.94 -19.35
CA GLU A 63 2.64 7.20 -19.24
C GLU A 63 1.75 8.40 -18.90
N GLN A 64 0.60 8.53 -19.57
CA GLN A 64 -0.36 9.60 -19.30
C GLN A 64 -0.87 9.51 -17.85
N VAL A 65 -1.23 8.30 -17.40
CA VAL A 65 -1.67 8.05 -16.01
C VAL A 65 -0.55 8.32 -15.01
N ALA A 66 0.69 7.94 -15.30
CA ALA A 66 1.83 8.22 -14.42
C ALA A 66 2.12 9.73 -14.29
N LYS A 67 2.01 10.47 -15.40
CA LYS A 67 2.23 11.93 -15.48
C LYS A 67 1.09 12.75 -14.87
N ALA A 68 -0.10 12.17 -14.74
CA ALA A 68 -1.25 12.83 -14.13
C ALA A 68 -1.09 12.90 -12.60
N ASP A 69 -1.50 14.03 -12.02
CA ASP A 69 -1.50 14.18 -10.57
C ASP A 69 -2.43 13.15 -9.93
N PHE A 70 -1.98 12.55 -8.83
CA PHE A 70 -2.66 11.46 -8.12
C PHE A 70 -2.92 10.21 -8.96
N HIS A 71 -2.25 10.08 -10.12
CA HIS A 71 -2.51 9.04 -11.11
C HIS A 71 -3.95 9.03 -11.65
N ARG A 72 -4.61 10.19 -11.64
CA ARG A 72 -5.99 10.38 -12.12
C ARG A 72 -5.98 11.17 -13.42
N LEU A 73 -6.31 10.49 -14.51
CA LEU A 73 -6.37 11.13 -15.82
C LEU A 73 -7.82 11.54 -16.12
N GLU A 74 -8.13 12.80 -15.84
CA GLU A 74 -9.47 13.38 -15.99
C GLU A 74 -9.74 13.78 -17.45
N LEU A 75 -10.84 13.28 -18.02
CA LEU A 75 -11.30 13.56 -19.38
C LEU A 75 -12.70 14.18 -19.39
N GLY A 76 -13.04 14.96 -18.37
CA GLY A 76 -14.39 15.49 -18.15
C GLY A 76 -14.81 16.61 -19.11
N ASN A 77 -13.90 17.16 -19.90
CA ASN A 77 -14.19 18.16 -20.93
C ASN A 77 -13.49 17.86 -22.26
N GLU A 78 -14.00 18.47 -23.33
CA GLU A 78 -13.54 18.26 -24.70
C GLU A 78 -12.04 18.56 -24.90
N THR A 79 -11.51 19.59 -24.22
CA THR A 79 -10.09 19.93 -24.30
C THR A 79 -9.21 18.84 -23.69
N GLN A 80 -9.59 18.31 -22.53
CA GLN A 80 -8.89 17.20 -21.89
C GLN A 80 -8.93 15.94 -22.77
N GLU A 81 -10.09 15.61 -23.34
CA GLU A 81 -10.24 14.48 -24.27
C GLU A 81 -9.34 14.63 -25.51
N LYS A 82 -9.32 15.81 -26.13
CA LYS A 82 -8.46 16.09 -27.30
C LYS A 82 -6.98 15.98 -26.98
N ILE A 83 -6.55 16.54 -25.85
CA ILE A 83 -5.14 16.45 -25.40
C ILE A 83 -4.76 14.99 -25.16
N PHE A 84 -5.63 14.22 -24.51
CA PHE A 84 -5.42 12.78 -24.31
C PHE A 84 -5.27 12.03 -25.64
N GLN A 85 -6.18 12.25 -26.59
CA GLN A 85 -6.11 11.63 -27.92
C GLN A 85 -4.81 11.98 -28.66
N ILE A 86 -4.40 13.25 -28.64
CA ILE A 86 -3.14 13.71 -29.24
C ILE A 86 -1.94 13.02 -28.59
N ASN A 87 -1.92 12.91 -27.27
CA ASN A 87 -0.81 12.27 -26.55
C ASN A 87 -0.75 10.76 -26.77
N MET A 88 -1.90 10.11 -26.92
CA MET A 88 -1.98 8.70 -27.26
C MET A 88 -1.39 8.43 -28.65
N ASP A 89 -1.58 9.35 -29.61
CA ASP A 89 -1.07 9.31 -30.99
C ASP A 89 -1.06 7.90 -31.60
N VAL A 90 -2.27 7.33 -31.54
CA VAL A 90 -2.73 6.10 -32.19
C VAL A 90 -4.18 6.35 -32.63
N ARG A 91 -4.72 5.48 -33.48
CA ARG A 91 -6.10 5.63 -33.97
C ARG A 91 -7.11 5.50 -32.84
N GLN A 92 -8.20 6.27 -32.92
CA GLN A 92 -9.27 6.28 -31.91
C GLN A 92 -9.84 4.87 -31.65
N GLU A 93 -10.00 4.06 -32.68
CA GLU A 93 -10.46 2.67 -32.56
C GLU A 93 -9.57 1.79 -31.65
N VAL A 94 -8.27 2.08 -31.61
CA VAL A 94 -7.30 1.37 -30.76
C VAL A 94 -7.44 1.82 -29.30
N ILE A 95 -7.65 3.12 -29.08
CA ILE A 95 -7.90 3.71 -27.76
C ILE A 95 -9.21 3.15 -27.19
N ASP A 96 -10.29 3.17 -27.97
CA ASP A 96 -11.60 2.67 -27.55
C ASP A 96 -11.55 1.19 -27.18
N PHE A 97 -10.82 0.40 -27.99
CA PHE A 97 -10.63 -1.02 -27.68
C PHE A 97 -9.78 -1.23 -26.43
N LEU A 98 -8.72 -0.44 -26.21
CA LEU A 98 -7.92 -0.50 -24.98
C LEU A 98 -8.78 -0.21 -23.74
N ILE A 99 -9.53 0.89 -23.75
CA ILE A 99 -10.42 1.27 -22.65
C ILE A 99 -11.44 0.16 -22.38
N LYS A 100 -12.03 -0.41 -23.43
CA LYS A 100 -12.97 -1.53 -23.31
C LYS A 100 -12.35 -2.75 -22.63
N ILE A 101 -11.17 -3.19 -23.05
CA ILE A 101 -10.54 -4.39 -22.44
C ILE A 101 -10.17 -4.13 -20.97
N LEU A 102 -9.70 -2.93 -20.64
CA LEU A 102 -9.30 -2.59 -19.28
C LEU A 102 -10.51 -2.58 -18.32
N LEU A 103 -11.66 -2.10 -18.78
CA LEU A 103 -12.92 -2.20 -18.04
C LEU A 103 -13.38 -3.66 -17.89
N GLN A 104 -13.39 -4.42 -18.99
CA GLN A 104 -13.83 -5.82 -18.97
C GLN A 104 -12.99 -6.71 -18.05
N MET A 105 -11.69 -6.43 -17.97
CA MET A 105 -10.75 -7.17 -17.10
C MET A 105 -10.70 -6.64 -15.67
N GLY A 106 -11.45 -5.58 -15.34
CA GLY A 106 -11.43 -4.95 -14.02
C GLY A 106 -10.08 -4.34 -13.66
N LEU A 107 -9.32 -3.89 -14.66
CA LEU A 107 -8.03 -3.21 -14.48
C LEU A 107 -8.17 -1.69 -14.40
N MET A 108 -9.29 -1.15 -14.92
CA MET A 108 -9.66 0.25 -14.82
C MET A 108 -10.92 0.40 -13.97
N ASN A 109 -10.92 1.41 -13.11
CA ASN A 109 -12.03 1.70 -12.22
C ASN A 109 -13.27 2.15 -13.01
N ALA A 110 -14.28 1.27 -13.09
CA ALA A 110 -15.50 1.51 -13.88
C ALA A 110 -16.32 2.69 -13.34
N ASP A 111 -16.44 2.82 -12.01
CA ASP A 111 -17.18 3.90 -11.37
C ASP A 111 -16.61 5.28 -11.73
N GLN A 112 -15.29 5.45 -11.66
CA GLN A 112 -14.63 6.70 -12.04
C GLN A 112 -14.77 7.00 -13.54
N TRP A 113 -14.72 5.97 -14.37
CA TRP A 113 -14.90 6.13 -15.82
C TRP A 113 -16.31 6.59 -16.17
N GLU A 114 -17.34 5.98 -15.58
CA GLU A 114 -18.74 6.25 -15.89
C GLU A 114 -19.24 7.56 -15.27
N LYS A 115 -18.90 7.84 -14.01
CA LYS A 115 -19.40 9.03 -13.29
C LYS A 115 -18.59 10.29 -13.60
N ASN A 116 -17.27 10.15 -13.65
CA ASN A 116 -16.34 11.29 -13.64
C ASN A 116 -15.54 11.39 -14.93
N LYS A 117 -15.75 10.48 -15.90
CA LYS A 117 -14.95 10.37 -17.13
C LYS A 117 -13.45 10.40 -16.82
N THR A 118 -13.05 9.66 -15.79
CA THR A 118 -11.67 9.65 -15.28
C THR A 118 -11.09 8.26 -15.42
N ILE A 119 -9.89 8.18 -15.99
CA ILE A 119 -9.12 6.94 -16.06
C ILE A 119 -8.30 6.82 -14.77
N TYR A 120 -8.57 5.75 -14.02
CA TYR A 120 -7.80 5.36 -12.84
C TYR A 120 -7.55 3.85 -12.86
N LEU A 121 -6.30 3.44 -12.65
CA LEU A 121 -5.84 2.06 -12.73
C LEU A 121 -5.34 1.61 -11.34
N ASP A 122 -6.22 1.01 -10.53
CA ASP A 122 -5.97 0.77 -9.09
C ASP A 122 -4.66 0.03 -8.81
N LYS A 123 -4.41 -1.06 -9.56
CA LYS A 123 -3.18 -1.86 -9.42
C LYS A 123 -1.94 -1.07 -9.83
N PHE A 124 -2.03 -0.28 -10.88
CA PHE A 124 -0.90 0.52 -11.38
C PHE A 124 -0.58 1.69 -10.43
N ALA A 125 -1.59 2.38 -9.90
CA ALA A 125 -1.38 3.41 -8.88
C ALA A 125 -0.67 2.85 -7.63
N SER A 126 -1.02 1.62 -7.25
CA SER A 126 -0.41 0.90 -6.13
C SER A 126 1.09 0.59 -6.34
N ASP A 127 1.56 0.46 -7.58
CA ASP A 127 2.99 0.25 -7.88
C ASP A 127 3.86 1.46 -7.43
N PHE A 128 3.26 2.64 -7.30
CA PHE A 128 3.94 3.85 -6.82
C PHE A 128 3.97 3.98 -5.29
N LYS A 129 3.66 2.92 -4.53
CA LYS A 129 3.66 2.94 -3.06
C LYS A 129 4.95 3.52 -2.45
N LYS A 130 6.10 3.15 -3.01
CA LYS A 130 7.40 3.69 -2.57
C LYS A 130 7.52 5.19 -2.82
N LEU A 131 7.10 5.66 -4.00
CA LEU A 131 7.13 7.09 -4.35
C LEU A 131 6.30 7.92 -3.37
N TRP A 132 5.09 7.47 -3.08
CA TRP A 132 4.19 8.14 -2.15
C TRP A 132 4.71 8.10 -0.71
N TYR A 133 5.27 6.96 -0.28
CA TYR A 133 5.94 6.85 1.01
C TYR A 133 7.12 7.82 1.14
N ASP A 134 7.96 7.93 0.10
CA ASP A 134 9.07 8.87 0.07
C ASP A 134 8.59 10.34 0.13
N ARG A 135 7.35 10.61 -0.27
CA ARG A 135 6.66 11.91 -0.12
C ARG A 135 5.94 12.08 1.22
N GLY A 136 6.02 11.09 2.11
CA GLY A 136 5.33 11.09 3.40
C GLY A 136 3.82 11.01 3.26
N LYS A 137 3.31 10.31 2.24
CA LYS A 137 1.89 10.20 1.92
C LYS A 137 1.50 8.76 1.63
N THR A 138 0.22 8.42 1.79
CA THR A 138 -0.31 7.17 1.23
C THR A 138 -0.49 7.29 -0.28
N VAL A 139 -0.60 6.15 -0.98
CA VAL A 139 -1.06 6.15 -2.37
C VAL A 139 -2.46 6.76 -2.41
N PRO A 140 -2.74 7.71 -3.32
CA PRO A 140 -4.07 8.28 -3.48
C PRO A 140 -5.06 7.22 -3.92
N ASP A 141 -6.28 7.28 -3.39
CA ASP A 141 -7.39 6.47 -3.87
C ASP A 141 -7.93 6.96 -5.22
N ALA A 142 -8.96 6.28 -5.73
CA ALA A 142 -9.62 6.62 -6.99
C ALA A 142 -10.28 8.01 -7.00
N ASP A 143 -10.56 8.60 -5.83
CA ASP A 143 -11.07 9.96 -5.66
C ASP A 143 -9.94 11.00 -5.45
N GLY A 144 -8.67 10.56 -5.48
CA GLY A 144 -7.49 11.39 -5.29
C GLY A 144 -7.19 11.72 -3.83
N ARG A 145 -7.84 11.05 -2.87
CA ARG A 145 -7.65 11.28 -1.45
C ARG A 145 -6.44 10.50 -0.95
N PHE A 146 -5.63 11.15 -0.12
CA PHE A 146 -4.47 10.54 0.52
C PHE A 146 -4.34 11.01 1.97
N ILE A 147 -3.59 10.25 2.76
CA ILE A 147 -3.26 10.61 4.14
C ILE A 147 -1.83 11.17 4.17
N ASP A 148 -1.65 12.36 4.73
CA ASP A 148 -0.33 12.89 5.06
C ASP A 148 0.20 12.20 6.33
N LEU A 149 1.32 11.49 6.16
CA LEU A 149 2.01 10.74 7.20
C LEU A 149 3.03 11.63 7.93
N SER A 150 3.46 12.74 7.33
CA SER A 150 4.44 13.66 7.93
C SER A 150 3.88 14.38 9.16
N SER A 151 2.57 14.65 9.16
CA SER A 151 1.83 15.26 10.26
C SER A 151 1.54 14.29 11.42
N LYS A 152 1.74 12.98 11.23
CA LYS A 152 1.56 11.95 12.29
C LYS A 152 2.79 11.74 13.17
N GLY A 153 3.85 12.54 13.04
CA GLY A 153 4.99 12.50 13.96
C GLY A 153 5.86 11.24 13.86
N ILE A 154 5.70 10.43 12.80
CA ILE A 154 6.56 9.28 12.53
C ILE A 154 7.89 9.80 11.99
N LYS A 155 8.75 10.26 12.89
CA LYS A 155 10.14 10.62 12.61
C LYS A 155 10.97 9.35 12.49
N ASP A 156 10.80 8.62 11.39
CA ASP A 156 11.87 7.74 10.95
C ASP A 156 12.95 8.63 10.33
N ASN A 157 14.15 8.60 10.93
CA ASN A 157 15.30 9.39 10.51
C ASN A 157 15.57 9.23 9.00
N LYS A 158 15.17 10.23 8.21
CA LYS A 158 15.44 10.30 6.77
C LYS A 158 16.92 10.64 6.55
N VAL A 159 17.76 9.62 6.56
CA VAL A 159 19.10 9.72 5.95
C VAL A 159 18.89 9.72 4.44
N SER A 160 19.43 10.72 3.73
CA SER A 160 19.40 10.76 2.27
C SER A 160 20.14 9.55 1.71
N SER A 161 19.43 8.56 1.19
CA SER A 161 20.04 7.36 0.64
C SER A 161 20.33 7.52 -0.85
N THR A 162 21.44 8.21 -1.13
CA THR A 162 22.37 7.69 -2.15
C THR A 162 23.03 6.46 -1.54
N GLY A 163 22.39 5.29 -1.61
CA GLY A 163 22.93 4.09 -0.99
C GLY A 163 21.97 2.91 -0.99
N LYS A 164 22.39 1.83 -1.65
CA LYS A 164 21.72 0.51 -1.72
C LYS A 164 21.25 0.03 -0.34
N GLY A 165 20.05 -0.53 -0.27
CA GLY A 165 19.62 -1.33 0.88
C GLY A 165 18.11 -1.38 1.06
N TYR A 166 17.51 -2.47 0.58
CA TYR A 166 16.16 -2.91 0.91
C TYR A 166 16.01 -2.97 2.44
N ASN A 167 15.13 -2.15 3.02
CA ASN A 167 14.71 -2.32 4.41
C ASN A 167 13.19 -2.28 4.52
N ARG A 168 12.71 -3.37 5.12
CA ARG A 168 11.39 -3.75 5.59
C ARG A 168 10.69 -2.63 6.36
N ILE A 169 9.49 -2.25 5.94
CA ILE A 169 8.60 -1.36 6.70
C ILE A 169 7.64 -2.22 7.52
N GLU A 170 7.68 -2.04 8.84
CA GLU A 170 6.66 -2.51 9.78
C GLU A 170 5.38 -1.68 9.57
N ASN A 171 4.28 -2.33 9.20
CA ASN A 171 2.98 -1.67 9.06
C ASN A 171 2.42 -1.35 10.45
N ASN A 172 2.38 -0.07 10.81
CA ASN A 172 1.55 0.42 11.91
C ASN A 172 0.07 0.37 11.50
N LYS A 173 -0.73 -0.35 12.30
CA LYS A 173 -2.19 -0.47 12.21
C LYS A 173 -2.86 0.89 12.08
N VAL A 174 -3.70 1.05 11.06
CA VAL A 174 -4.81 2.02 11.07
C VAL A 174 -6.03 1.27 11.60
N ASN A 175 -6.53 1.70 12.76
CA ASN A 175 -7.83 1.27 13.28
C ASN A 175 -8.93 1.87 12.40
N ASN A 176 -9.56 1.06 11.55
CA ASN A 176 -10.86 1.37 11.00
C ASN A 176 -11.91 0.70 11.89
N ASN A 177 -12.59 1.51 12.71
CA ASN A 177 -13.92 1.16 13.17
C ASN A 177 -14.83 1.22 11.94
N THR A 178 -15.29 0.08 11.47
CA THR A 178 -16.35 0.00 10.46
C THR A 178 -17.58 -0.57 11.13
N ASN A 179 -18.58 0.29 11.32
CA ASN A 179 -19.92 -0.13 11.67
C ASN A 179 -20.51 -0.93 10.49
N ASN A 180 -21.19 -2.02 10.86
CA ASN A 180 -21.81 -3.04 10.05
C ASN A 180 -22.54 -2.52 8.80
N THR A 181 -22.41 -3.26 7.70
CA THR A 181 -23.53 -3.46 6.78
C THR A 181 -23.43 -4.89 6.23
N GLU A 182 -24.40 -5.70 6.58
CA GLU A 182 -24.57 -7.08 6.14
C GLU A 182 -24.91 -7.10 4.64
N GLN A 183 -24.18 -7.92 3.88
CA GLN A 183 -24.71 -8.58 2.69
C GLN A 183 -24.16 -10.01 2.62
N GLU A 184 -25.10 -10.94 2.54
CA GLU A 184 -24.93 -12.39 2.59
C GLU A 184 -24.12 -12.92 1.40
N SER A 185 -23.11 -13.74 1.70
CA SER A 185 -22.62 -14.78 0.77
C SER A 185 -22.17 -15.99 1.57
N ASN A 186 -22.96 -17.07 1.53
CA ASN A 186 -22.64 -18.45 1.90
C ASN A 186 -21.48 -18.67 2.91
N ASN A 187 -21.86 -18.83 4.18
CA ASN A 187 -20.98 -19.16 5.32
C ASN A 187 -20.32 -20.54 5.17
N ASP A 188 -19.26 -20.60 4.38
CA ASP A 188 -18.40 -21.77 4.27
C ASP A 188 -17.09 -21.59 5.05
N LEU A 189 -17.00 -20.59 5.95
CA LEU A 189 -15.82 -20.31 6.78
C LEU A 189 -16.19 -20.38 8.27
N LEU A 190 -15.42 -21.14 9.04
CA LEU A 190 -15.51 -21.14 10.50
C LEU A 190 -15.08 -19.78 11.09
N SER A 191 -15.50 -19.51 12.32
CA SER A 191 -15.02 -18.36 13.08
C SER A 191 -13.53 -18.47 13.41
N VAL A 192 -12.86 -17.33 13.60
CA VAL A 192 -11.43 -17.27 13.97
C VAL A 192 -11.16 -18.06 15.26
N ASP A 193 -12.09 -18.03 16.22
CA ASP A 193 -11.96 -18.75 17.49
C ASP A 193 -12.05 -20.27 17.33
N GLU A 194 -12.81 -20.76 16.35
CA GLU A 194 -12.85 -22.18 16.00
C GLU A 194 -11.53 -22.63 15.38
N TYR A 195 -10.93 -21.83 14.47
CA TYR A 195 -9.60 -22.13 13.94
C TYR A 195 -8.51 -22.08 15.02
N LYS A 196 -8.61 -21.19 16.01
CA LYS A 196 -7.69 -21.16 17.17
C LYS A 196 -7.75 -22.44 18.00
N LYS A 197 -8.92 -23.07 18.14
CA LYS A 197 -9.06 -24.36 18.80
C LYS A 197 -8.39 -25.49 18.02
N LEU A 198 -8.50 -25.46 16.69
CA LEU A 198 -7.87 -26.46 15.80
C LEU A 198 -6.34 -26.29 15.72
N PHE A 199 -5.83 -25.05 15.79
CA PHE A 199 -4.40 -24.74 15.66
C PHE A 199 -3.86 -23.94 16.86
N PRO A 200 -3.85 -24.51 18.09
CA PRO A 200 -3.52 -23.78 19.33
C PRO A 200 -2.09 -23.24 19.38
N ASN A 201 -1.18 -23.86 18.63
CA ASN A 201 0.25 -23.51 18.60
C ASN A 201 0.61 -22.52 17.46
N LYS A 202 -0.34 -22.17 16.59
CA LYS A 202 -0.11 -21.28 15.44
C LYS A 202 -0.64 -19.88 15.72
N ASN A 203 -0.04 -18.88 15.09
CA ASN A 203 -0.56 -17.52 15.15
C ASN A 203 -1.72 -17.39 14.14
N VAL A 204 -2.88 -17.95 14.49
CA VAL A 204 -4.04 -18.03 13.60
C VAL A 204 -4.47 -16.65 13.12
N ASP A 205 -4.52 -15.64 14.00
CA ASP A 205 -4.91 -14.27 13.64
C ASP A 205 -4.01 -13.73 12.52
N LYS A 206 -2.69 -13.72 12.73
CA LYS A 206 -1.73 -13.22 11.74
C LYS A 206 -1.74 -14.04 10.44
N SER A 207 -2.00 -15.35 10.54
CA SER A 207 -1.97 -16.25 9.39
C SER A 207 -3.22 -16.08 8.53
N ILE A 208 -4.38 -15.87 9.16
CA ILE A 208 -5.64 -15.55 8.50
C ILE A 208 -5.55 -14.17 7.82
N ASP A 209 -5.04 -13.16 8.51
CA ASP A 209 -4.82 -11.82 7.94
C ASP A 209 -3.98 -11.90 6.66
N LYS A 210 -2.82 -12.58 6.75
CA LYS A 210 -1.94 -12.82 5.61
C LYS A 210 -2.66 -13.60 4.51
N TYR A 211 -3.46 -14.60 4.85
CA TYR A 211 -4.16 -15.43 3.86
C TYR A 211 -5.16 -14.63 3.03
N PHE A 212 -5.94 -13.75 3.66
CA PHE A 212 -6.91 -12.89 2.97
C PHE A 212 -6.25 -11.87 2.04
N ASP A 213 -5.02 -11.42 2.33
CA ASP A 213 -4.26 -10.56 1.40
C ASP A 213 -3.96 -11.25 0.06
N TYR A 214 -3.81 -12.58 0.05
CA TYR A 214 -3.48 -13.36 -1.15
C TYR A 214 -4.69 -14.03 -1.81
N HIS A 215 -5.81 -14.21 -1.10
CA HIS A 215 -6.95 -14.99 -1.56
C HIS A 215 -8.23 -14.15 -1.56
N PRO A 216 -8.54 -13.45 -2.66
CA PRO A 216 -9.74 -12.60 -2.78
C PRO A 216 -11.06 -13.40 -2.76
N LYS A 217 -11.01 -14.73 -2.90
CA LYS A 217 -12.15 -15.65 -2.75
C LYS A 217 -11.77 -16.78 -1.79
N PRO A 218 -11.83 -16.54 -0.47
CA PRO A 218 -11.40 -17.49 0.54
C PRO A 218 -12.44 -18.61 0.75
N SER A 219 -12.02 -19.88 0.87
CA SER A 219 -12.86 -21.00 1.33
C SER A 219 -12.25 -21.70 2.55
N HIS A 220 -13.05 -22.46 3.31
CA HIS A 220 -12.55 -23.19 4.48
C HIS A 220 -11.50 -24.23 4.12
N ALA A 221 -11.69 -24.98 3.03
CA ALA A 221 -10.74 -26.00 2.61
C ALA A 221 -9.36 -25.39 2.25
N SER A 222 -9.33 -24.23 1.60
CA SER A 222 -8.07 -23.56 1.26
C SER A 222 -7.43 -22.88 2.47
N LEU A 223 -8.22 -22.31 3.39
CA LEU A 223 -7.69 -21.73 4.64
C LEU A 223 -7.14 -22.82 5.58
N MET A 224 -7.79 -23.97 5.69
CA MET A 224 -7.29 -25.12 6.46
C MET A 224 -5.91 -25.57 5.95
N LYS A 225 -5.76 -25.79 4.64
CA LYS A 225 -4.46 -26.13 4.02
C LYS A 225 -3.40 -25.07 4.26
N TRP A 226 -3.77 -23.79 4.20
CA TRP A 226 -2.85 -22.69 4.49
C TRP A 226 -2.38 -22.75 5.95
N LEU A 227 -3.31 -22.89 6.90
CA LEU A 227 -2.99 -22.98 8.32
C LEU A 227 -2.20 -24.23 8.66
N GLU A 228 -2.41 -25.38 7.99
CA GLU A 228 -1.59 -26.58 8.14
C GLU A 228 -0.14 -26.36 7.74
N ASN A 229 0.08 -25.65 6.63
CA ASN A 229 1.41 -25.38 6.06
C ASN A 229 2.14 -24.17 6.68
N GLU A 230 1.45 -23.31 7.42
CA GLU A 230 2.07 -22.11 7.99
C GLU A 230 3.05 -22.45 9.13
N GLU A 231 4.30 -22.05 8.99
CA GLU A 231 5.37 -22.30 9.98
C GLU A 231 5.36 -21.31 11.15
N ALA A 232 4.61 -20.21 11.02
CA ALA A 232 4.52 -19.15 12.01
C ALA A 232 3.82 -19.62 13.30
N LYS A 233 4.61 -20.07 14.26
CA LYS A 233 4.15 -20.37 15.62
C LYS A 233 3.63 -19.11 16.31
N ARG A 234 2.63 -19.28 17.18
CA ARG A 234 2.16 -18.23 18.09
C ARG A 234 3.32 -17.79 18.98
N LEU A 235 3.53 -16.48 19.11
CA LEU A 235 4.43 -15.94 20.12
C LEU A 235 3.83 -16.30 21.48
N LYS A 236 4.54 -17.08 22.28
CA LYS A 236 4.12 -17.40 23.65
C LYS A 236 4.27 -16.14 24.49
N ASP A 237 3.30 -15.88 25.37
CA ASP A 237 3.28 -14.68 26.21
C ASP A 237 4.21 -14.86 27.41
N PHE A 238 5.51 -14.66 27.20
CA PHE A 238 6.49 -14.79 28.27
C PHE A 238 6.36 -13.64 29.27
N LYS A 239 6.41 -13.96 30.56
CA LYS A 239 6.47 -12.96 31.63
C LYS A 239 7.86 -12.32 31.69
N THR A 240 7.94 -11.05 32.09
CA THR A 240 9.21 -10.34 32.32
C THR A 240 9.40 -9.98 33.78
N ASN A 241 10.65 -9.80 34.19
CA ASN A 241 11.00 -9.27 35.52
C ASN A 241 11.12 -7.74 35.49
N PRO A 242 11.19 -7.07 36.67
CA PRO A 242 11.33 -5.61 36.73
C PRO A 242 12.60 -5.05 36.07
N LYS A 243 13.61 -5.89 35.87
CA LYS A 243 14.87 -5.54 35.18
C LYS A 243 14.81 -5.78 33.66
N GLY A 244 13.67 -6.21 33.12
CA GLY A 244 13.44 -6.43 31.69
C GLY A 244 13.81 -7.81 31.14
N TYR A 245 14.26 -8.75 31.98
CA TYR A 245 14.56 -10.12 31.53
C TYR A 245 13.30 -10.98 31.44
N ILE A 246 13.28 -11.88 30.46
CA ILE A 246 12.17 -12.78 30.15
C ILE A 246 12.28 -14.06 30.98
N TYR A 247 11.20 -14.49 31.63
CA TYR A 247 11.12 -15.81 32.27
C TYR A 247 10.85 -16.88 31.22
N ALA A 248 11.83 -17.76 30.98
CA ALA A 248 11.72 -18.81 29.98
C ALA A 248 12.21 -20.17 30.53
N TRP A 249 11.59 -21.27 30.11
CA TRP A 249 11.94 -22.63 30.52
C TRP A 249 12.33 -23.49 29.31
N CYS A 250 13.41 -24.25 29.40
CA CYS A 250 13.78 -25.22 28.37
C CYS A 250 12.69 -26.28 28.21
N SER A 251 12.19 -26.52 26.99
CA SER A 251 11.14 -27.52 26.74
C SER A 251 11.57 -28.97 27.04
N LYS A 252 12.87 -29.28 26.98
CA LYS A 252 13.40 -30.65 27.17
C LYS A 252 13.76 -30.97 28.62
N CYS A 253 14.40 -30.04 29.33
CA CYS A 253 14.94 -30.30 30.67
C CYS A 253 14.32 -29.43 31.77
N GLY A 254 13.40 -28.53 31.42
CA GLY A 254 12.73 -27.64 32.38
C GLY A 254 13.62 -26.58 33.03
N LYS A 255 14.91 -26.48 32.66
CA LYS A 255 15.81 -25.48 33.22
C LYS A 255 15.33 -24.07 32.90
N ARG A 256 15.22 -23.23 33.94
CA ARG A 256 14.83 -21.83 33.83
C ARG A 256 16.00 -20.97 33.34
N ALA A 257 15.74 -20.11 32.38
CA ALA A 257 16.68 -19.13 31.84
C ALA A 257 16.06 -17.72 31.84
N PHE A 258 16.93 -16.72 31.69
CA PHE A 258 16.55 -15.30 31.67
C PHE A 258 17.00 -14.59 30.39
N PRO A 259 16.41 -14.91 29.22
CA PRO A 259 16.73 -14.21 27.99
C PRO A 259 16.47 -12.70 28.11
N ASN A 260 17.38 -11.94 27.53
CA ASN A 260 17.42 -10.48 27.55
C ASN A 260 16.54 -9.83 26.47
N ASN A 261 16.16 -10.57 25.41
CA ASN A 261 15.18 -10.13 24.43
C ASN A 261 14.54 -11.32 23.70
N MET A 262 13.48 -11.06 22.92
CA MET A 262 12.76 -12.10 22.18
C MET A 262 13.61 -12.74 21.06
N ALA A 263 14.65 -12.07 20.57
CA ALA A 263 15.57 -12.66 19.60
C ALA A 263 16.40 -13.79 20.24
N HIS A 264 16.80 -13.65 21.51
CA HIS A 264 17.46 -14.70 22.25
C HIS A 264 16.50 -15.87 22.53
N VAL A 265 15.23 -15.59 22.88
CA VAL A 265 14.21 -16.64 23.04
C VAL A 265 14.07 -17.49 21.77
N ARG A 266 14.11 -16.87 20.58
CA ARG A 266 14.01 -17.55 19.28
C ARG A 266 15.24 -18.41 18.93
N LYS A 267 16.42 -18.09 19.47
CA LYS A 267 17.64 -18.90 19.26
C LYS A 267 17.56 -20.26 19.99
N GLY A 268 16.65 -20.41 20.94
CA GLY A 268 16.51 -21.62 21.73
C GLY A 268 17.30 -21.59 23.04
N SER A 269 17.12 -22.64 23.82
CA SER A 269 17.67 -22.77 25.16
C SER A 269 19.17 -23.00 25.14
N GLU A 270 19.90 -22.25 25.97
CA GLU A 270 21.36 -22.37 26.07
C GLU A 270 21.80 -23.76 26.54
N CYS A 271 20.95 -24.47 27.28
CA CYS A 271 21.29 -25.78 27.82
C CYS A 271 21.11 -26.94 26.83
N CYS A 272 20.08 -26.90 25.98
CA CYS A 272 19.71 -28.05 25.15
C CYS A 272 19.49 -27.69 23.67
N GLY A 273 19.60 -26.42 23.30
CA GLY A 273 19.35 -25.94 21.93
C GLY A 273 17.89 -26.08 21.49
N VAL A 274 16.96 -26.36 22.41
CA VAL A 274 15.52 -26.55 22.12
C VAL A 274 14.71 -25.31 22.44
N GLU A 275 13.47 -25.24 21.97
CA GLU A 275 12.60 -24.09 22.21
C GLU A 275 12.37 -23.77 23.70
N TYR A 276 12.19 -22.48 23.98
CA TYR A 276 11.75 -22.00 25.29
C TYR A 276 10.22 -22.06 25.42
N LEU A 277 9.76 -22.35 26.63
CA LEU A 277 8.37 -22.29 27.07
C LEU A 277 8.16 -21.10 28.02
N ASP A 278 6.98 -20.52 28.00
CA ASP A 278 6.48 -19.44 28.87
C ASP A 278 6.08 -19.93 30.28
N ARG A 279 6.12 -21.24 30.48
CA ARG A 279 5.83 -21.94 31.73
C ARG A 279 6.69 -23.18 31.84
N LEU A 280 6.84 -23.69 33.06
CA LEU A 280 7.54 -24.95 33.31
C LEU A 280 6.87 -26.07 32.47
N PRO A 281 7.63 -26.86 31.68
CA PRO A 281 7.09 -28.03 31.01
C PRO A 281 6.49 -28.98 32.04
N LYS A 282 5.30 -29.51 31.75
CA LYS A 282 4.76 -30.65 32.49
C LYS A 282 5.48 -31.88 31.95
N ASN A 283 6.22 -32.57 32.82
CA ASN A 283 6.79 -33.88 32.52
C ASN A 283 5.67 -34.91 32.30
#